data_AF-A0A951TKK3-F1
#
_entry.id   AF-A0A951TKK3-F1
#
_cell.length_a   1.000
_cell.length_b   1.000
_cell.length_c   1.000
_cell.angle_alpha   90.00
_cell.angle_beta   90.00
_cell.angle_gamma   90.00
#
_symmetry.space_group_name_H-M   'P 1'
#
loop_
_entity.id
_entity.type
_entity.pdbx_description
1 polymer ?
#
loop_
_entity_poly.entity_id
_entity_poly.type
_entity_poly.pdbx_seq_one_letter_code
_entity_poly.pdbx_strand_id
1 'polypeptide(L)'
;DPLDDETILNYADAIERGQQPTPIVWAPRGQTSQFVLDGHHKFAAYWLLQRDTPMLLIESEPTQPISFAQARGLVQKWQQPNYLSHKEWTEKNLLQRIKDRLNW
;
A
#
# COMPACT_ATOMS: atom_id res chain seq x y z
N ASP A 1 12.40 -5.63 11.88
CA ASP A 1 13.74 -5.18 12.31
C ASP A 1 13.65 -4.24 13.49
N PRO A 2 14.58 -4.32 14.44
CA PRO A 2 14.74 -3.28 15.44
C PRO A 2 15.10 -1.94 14.78
N LEU A 3 14.82 -0.84 15.46
CA LEU A 3 15.34 0.45 15.06
C LEU A 3 16.87 0.42 15.14
N ASP A 4 17.51 0.92 14.09
CA ASP A 4 18.95 0.96 13.91
C ASP A 4 19.37 2.42 13.79
N ASP A 5 20.19 2.89 14.72
CA ASP A 5 20.54 4.30 14.85
C ASP A 5 21.33 4.80 13.63
N GLU A 6 22.23 3.98 13.09
CA GLU A 6 23.01 4.34 11.91
C GLU A 6 22.10 4.57 10.69
N THR A 7 21.15 3.67 10.46
CA THR A 7 20.17 3.81 9.37
C THR A 7 19.31 5.06 9.56
N ILE A 8 18.89 5.38 10.78
CA ILE A 8 18.09 6.58 11.08
C ILE A 8 18.89 7.85 10.76
N LEU A 9 20.14 7.93 11.23
CA LEU A 9 21.02 9.07 10.99
C LEU A 9 21.32 9.25 9.50
N ASN A 10 21.56 8.15 8.78
CA ASN A 10 21.74 8.19 7.32
C ASN A 10 20.52 8.77 6.58
N TYR A 11 19.30 8.40 7.00
CA TYR A 11 18.09 9.00 6.45
C TYR A 11 17.93 10.47 6.84
N ALA A 12 18.24 10.84 8.09
CA ALA A 12 18.17 12.22 8.54
C ALA A 12 19.11 13.12 7.72
N ASP A 13 20.37 12.71 7.56
CA ASP A 13 21.36 13.39 6.71
C ASP A 13 20.86 13.57 5.27
N ALA A 14 20.26 12.53 4.69
CA ALA A 14 19.69 12.58 3.35
C ALA A 14 18.55 13.60 3.25
N ILE A 15 17.63 13.61 4.22
CA ILE A 15 16.49 14.53 4.29
C ILE A 15 16.95 15.98 4.48
N GLU A 16 17.97 16.21 5.31
CA GLU A 16 18.55 17.55 5.50
C GLU A 16 19.19 18.10 4.22
N ARG A 17 19.82 17.23 3.42
CA ARG A 17 20.36 17.55 2.09
C ARG A 17 19.28 17.73 1.00
N GLY A 18 18.00 17.66 1.38
CA GLY A 18 16.86 17.88 0.48
C GLY A 18 16.44 16.65 -0.32
N GLN A 19 16.96 15.46 0.00
CA GLN A 19 16.48 14.23 -0.61
C GLN A 19 15.09 13.87 -0.08
N GLN A 20 14.31 13.17 -0.89
CA GLN A 20 12.99 12.67 -0.53
C GLN A 20 13.00 11.13 -0.57
N PRO A 21 13.29 10.47 0.56
CA PRO A 21 13.13 9.04 0.68
C PRO A 21 11.72 8.59 0.31
N THR A 22 11.57 7.32 -0.08
CA THR A 22 10.25 6.75 -0.40
C THR A 22 9.27 6.97 0.76
N PRO A 23 7.98 7.25 0.48
CA PRO A 23 6.98 7.44 1.52
C PRO A 23 6.90 6.26 2.49
N ILE A 24 6.46 6.54 3.71
CA ILE A 24 6.23 5.54 4.75
C ILE A 24 4.88 4.89 4.52
N VAL A 25 4.81 3.56 4.58
CA VAL A 25 3.55 2.84 4.39
C VAL A 25 2.80 2.78 5.69
N TRP A 26 1.59 3.31 5.69
CA TRP A 26 0.73 3.41 6.86
C TRP A 26 -0.61 2.71 6.60
N ALA A 27 -1.11 1.99 7.60
CA ALA A 27 -2.43 1.37 7.53
C ALA A 27 -3.21 1.58 8.83
N PRO A 28 -4.51 1.90 8.75
CA PRO A 28 -5.38 1.91 9.90
C PRO A 28 -5.67 0.47 10.36
N ARG A 29 -5.85 0.28 11.66
CA ARG A 29 -6.36 -0.95 12.26
C ARG A 29 -7.52 -0.59 13.19
N GLY A 30 -8.73 -0.86 12.71
CA GLY A 30 -9.95 -0.39 13.39
C GLY A 30 -10.11 1.13 13.27
N GLN A 31 -10.85 1.73 14.19
CA GLN A 31 -11.23 3.14 14.11
C GLN A 31 -10.18 4.12 14.68
N THR A 32 -9.29 3.66 15.57
CA THR A 32 -8.48 4.57 16.40
C THR A 32 -6.98 4.28 16.36
N SER A 33 -6.53 3.28 15.62
CA SER A 33 -5.11 2.90 15.61
C SER A 33 -4.54 2.92 14.20
N GLN A 34 -3.29 3.37 14.10
CA GLN A 34 -2.52 3.44 12.86
C GLN A 34 -1.20 2.70 13.06
N PHE A 35 -0.77 1.97 12.03
CA PHE A 35 0.41 1.11 12.06
C PHE A 35 1.32 1.44 10.89
N VAL A 36 2.61 1.69 11.19
CA VAL A 36 3.67 1.72 10.18
C VAL A 36 3.90 0.28 9.72
N LEU A 37 3.57 0.02 8.45
CA LEU A 37 3.80 -1.28 7.82
C LEU A 37 5.21 -1.39 7.25
N ASP A 38 5.75 -0.27 6.77
CA ASP A 38 7.11 -0.16 6.27
C ASP A 38 7.63 1.28 6.41
N GLY A 39 8.94 1.42 6.63
CA GLY A 39 9.63 2.72 6.71
C GLY A 39 9.87 3.25 8.13
N HIS A 40 9.93 2.39 9.15
CA HIS A 40 10.12 2.77 10.56
C HIS A 40 11.36 3.65 10.81
N HIS A 41 12.51 3.37 10.18
CA HIS A 41 13.72 4.20 10.30
C HIS A 41 13.56 5.57 9.63
N LYS A 42 12.87 5.64 8.48
CA LYS A 42 12.51 6.91 7.83
C LYS A 42 11.61 7.73 8.74
N PHE A 43 10.64 7.08 9.40
CA PHE A 43 9.72 7.73 10.33
C PHE A 43 10.50 8.36 11.49
N ALA A 44 11.41 7.60 12.10
CA ALA A 44 12.27 8.09 13.16
C ALA A 44 13.18 9.25 12.69
N ALA A 45 13.69 9.22 11.46
CA ALA A 45 14.49 10.30 10.91
C ALA A 45 13.69 11.60 10.69
N TYR A 46 12.48 11.52 10.11
CA TYR A 46 11.59 12.68 9.98
C TYR A 46 11.19 13.24 11.34
N TRP A 47 10.91 12.35 12.31
CA TRP A 47 10.61 12.73 13.69
C TRP A 47 11.78 13.47 14.35
N LEU A 48 13.00 12.94 14.22
CA LEU A 48 14.22 13.55 14.76
C LEU A 48 14.43 14.97 14.23
N LEU A 49 14.14 15.18 12.94
CA LEU A 49 14.25 16.48 12.27
C LEU A 49 13.05 17.41 12.50
N GLN A 50 12.01 16.95 13.22
CA GLN A 50 10.75 17.66 13.42
C GLN A 50 10.11 18.12 12.10
N ARG A 51 10.14 17.25 11.09
CA ARG A 51 9.57 17.52 9.76
C ARG A 51 8.32 16.67 9.50
N ASP A 52 7.46 17.19 8.63
CA ASP A 52 6.33 16.42 8.12
C ASP A 52 6.82 15.17 7.40
N THR A 53 6.17 14.04 7.71
CA THR A 53 6.54 12.74 7.18
C THR A 53 5.70 12.44 5.93
N PRO A 54 6.30 12.20 4.75
CA PRO A 54 5.58 11.73 3.59
C PRO A 54 5.05 10.30 3.82
N MET A 55 3.75 10.10 3.65
CA MET A 55 3.07 8.85 3.98
C MET A 55 2.19 8.37 2.84
N LEU A 56 2.20 7.06 2.61
CA LEU A 56 1.26 6.34 1.78
C LEU A 56 0.26 5.64 2.68
N LEU A 57 -0.99 6.12 2.68
CA LEU A 57 -2.08 5.51 3.44
C LEU A 57 -2.73 4.39 2.64
N ILE A 58 -2.77 3.20 3.21
CA ILE A 58 -3.56 2.07 2.70
C ILE A 58 -4.90 2.09 3.40
N GLU A 59 -5.96 2.45 2.68
CA GLU A 59 -7.33 2.39 3.19
C GLU A 59 -7.96 1.06 2.82
N SER A 60 -8.58 0.40 3.80
CA SER A 60 -9.48 -0.71 3.53
C SER A 60 -10.88 -0.16 3.31
N GLU A 61 -11.46 -0.36 2.13
CA GLU A 61 -12.88 -0.10 1.95
C GLU A 61 -13.70 -1.08 2.80
N PRO A 62 -14.68 -0.60 3.58
CA PRO A 62 -15.57 -1.48 4.32
C PRO A 62 -16.33 -2.36 3.31
N THR A 63 -16.06 -3.66 3.33
CA THR A 63 -16.80 -4.61 2.53
C THR A 63 -18.12 -4.92 3.23
N GLN A 64 -19.24 -4.84 2.50
CA GLN A 64 -20.50 -5.33 3.04
C GLN A 64 -20.47 -6.87 3.11
N PRO A 65 -20.92 -7.48 4.22
CA PRO A 65 -21.11 -8.92 4.26
C PRO A 65 -22.06 -9.33 3.14
N ILE A 66 -21.66 -10.30 2.33
CA ILE A 66 -22.56 -10.89 1.34
C ILE A 66 -23.36 -12.03 2.00
N SER A 67 -24.64 -12.12 1.66
CA SER A 67 -25.49 -13.25 2.06
C SER A 67 -25.02 -14.55 1.42
N PHE A 68 -25.40 -15.70 1.99
CA PHE A 68 -25.15 -17.02 1.41
C PHE A 68 -25.69 -17.17 -0.03
N ALA A 69 -26.80 -16.51 -0.36
CA ALA A 69 -27.35 -16.52 -1.72
C ALA A 69 -26.45 -15.75 -2.69
N GLN A 70 -25.97 -14.56 -2.28
CA GLN A 70 -25.03 -13.76 -3.06
C GLN A 70 -23.69 -14.48 -3.23
N ALA A 71 -23.18 -15.12 -2.18
CA ALA A 71 -21.95 -15.92 -2.24
C ALA A 71 -22.09 -17.09 -3.24
N ARG A 72 -23.20 -17.82 -3.21
CA ARG A 72 -23.48 -18.90 -4.19
C ARG A 72 -23.57 -18.37 -5.62
N GLY A 73 -24.23 -17.24 -5.83
CA GLY A 73 -24.28 -16.60 -7.16
C GLY A 73 -22.91 -16.20 -7.69
N LEU A 74 -22.02 -15.68 -6.83
CA LEU A 74 -20.64 -15.36 -7.20
C LEU A 74 -19.86 -16.62 -7.59
N VAL A 75 -19.93 -17.69 -6.80
CA VAL A 75 -19.25 -18.96 -7.10
C VAL A 75 -19.74 -19.56 -8.42
N GLN A 76 -21.05 -19.55 -8.67
CA GLN A 76 -21.61 -20.02 -9.95
C GLN A 76 -21.15 -19.16 -11.14
N LYS A 77 -21.06 -17.84 -10.95
CA LYS A 77 -20.54 -16.92 -11.96
C LYS A 77 -19.06 -17.18 -12.25
N TRP A 78 -18.27 -17.54 -11.23
CA TRP A 78 -16.85 -17.89 -11.36
C TRP A 78 -16.61 -19.22 -12.06
N GLN A 79 -17.59 -20.11 -12.06
CA GLN A 79 -17.54 -21.39 -12.79
C GLN A 79 -17.90 -21.23 -14.27
N GLN A 80 -18.33 -20.04 -14.72
CA GLN A 80 -18.60 -19.80 -16.13
C GLN A 80 -17.28 -19.70 -16.93
N PRO A 81 -17.20 -20.28 -18.15
CA PRO A 81 -15.96 -20.36 -18.93
C PRO A 81 -15.28 -19.01 -19.23
N ASN A 82 -16.04 -17.92 -19.17
CA ASN A 82 -15.58 -16.57 -19.54
C ASN A 82 -15.33 -15.66 -18.32
N TYR A 83 -15.44 -16.17 -17.10
CA TYR A 83 -15.19 -15.37 -15.92
C TYR A 83 -13.69 -15.39 -15.58
N LEU A 84 -13.01 -14.27 -15.87
CA LEU A 84 -11.64 -14.06 -15.41
C LEU A 84 -11.69 -13.86 -13.89
N SER A 85 -10.92 -14.65 -13.15
CA SER A 85 -10.68 -14.40 -11.73
C SER A 85 -10.15 -12.97 -11.53
N HIS A 86 -10.36 -12.37 -10.35
CA HIS A 86 -9.86 -11.02 -10.07
C HIS A 86 -8.34 -10.91 -10.33
N LYS A 87 -7.60 -11.99 -10.10
CA LYS A 87 -6.18 -12.09 -10.45
C LYS A 87 -5.94 -11.97 -11.97
N GLU A 88 -6.64 -12.74 -12.80
CA GLU A 88 -6.49 -12.71 -14.26
C GLU A 88 -6.98 -11.40 -14.89
N TRP A 89 -8.04 -10.80 -14.34
CA TRP A 89 -8.51 -9.48 -14.75
C TRP A 89 -7.50 -8.39 -14.39
N THR A 90 -6.91 -8.45 -13.19
CA THR A 90 -5.93 -7.47 -12.73
C THR A 90 -4.62 -7.59 -13.51
N GLU A 91 -4.12 -8.80 -13.76
CA GLU A 91 -2.92 -9.02 -14.57
C GLU A 91 -3.11 -8.53 -16.02
N LYS A 92 -4.25 -8.86 -16.67
CA LYS A 92 -4.52 -8.37 -18.03
C LYS A 92 -4.64 -6.84 -18.10
N ASN A 93 -5.36 -6.22 -17.18
CA ASN A 93 -5.59 -4.77 -17.22
C ASN A 93 -4.38 -3.97 -16.71
N LEU A 94 -3.61 -4.49 -15.75
CA LEU A 94 -2.38 -3.85 -15.29
C LEU A 94 -1.32 -3.89 -16.39
N LEU A 95 -1.15 -5.02 -17.08
CA LEU A 95 -0.25 -5.12 -18.23
C LEU A 95 -0.68 -4.20 -19.38
N GLN A 96 -1.97 -4.07 -19.66
CA GLN A 96 -2.46 -3.14 -20.68
C GLN A 96 -2.18 -1.68 -20.28
N ARG A 97 -2.49 -1.30 -19.03
CA ARG A 97 -2.21 0.05 -18.51
C ARG A 97 -0.71 0.38 -18.49
N ILE A 98 0.16 -0.58 -18.20
CA ILE A 98 1.62 -0.41 -18.27
C ILE A 98 2.04 -0.19 -19.73
N LYS A 99 1.53 -0.99 -20.68
CA LYS A 99 1.82 -0.82 -22.11
C LYS A 99 1.35 0.54 -22.65
N ASP A 100 0.14 0.97 -22.29
CA ASP A 100 -0.41 2.26 -22.72
C ASP A 100 0.40 3.43 -22.16
N ARG A 101 1.04 3.26 -20.99
CA ARG A 101 1.87 4.26 -20.33
C ARG A 101 3.34 4.24 -20.79
N LEU A 102 3.83 3.11 -21.30
CA LEU A 102 5.17 2.94 -21.86
C LEU A 102 5.24 3.20 -23.38
N ASN A 103 4.09 3.33 -24.06
CA ASN A 103 4.01 3.77 -25.47
C ASN A 103 3.88 5.30 -25.60
N TRP A 104 4.54 6.05 -24.71
CA TRP A 104 4.86 7.47 -24.88
C TRP A 104 6.30 7.61 -25.34
#